data_AF-A0A1I4R3N7-F1
#
_entry.id   AF-A0A1I4R3N7-F1
#
_cell.length_a   1.000
_cell.length_b   1.000
_cell.length_c   1.000
_cell.angle_alpha   90.00
_cell.angle_beta   90.00
_cell.angle_gamma   90.00
#
_symmetry.space_group_name_H-M   'P 1'
#
loop_
_entity.id
_entity.type
_entity.pdbx_description
1 polymer ?
#
loop_
_entity_poly.entity_id
_entity_poly.type
_entity_poly.pdbx_seq_one_letter_code
_entity_poly.pdbx_strand_id
1 'polypeptide(L)'
;MRRPTALPMLLLALALPVQAEIYRWTDAEGRTVYGDTPPEGVEAARVRVDAPAATTPGLPEAEARRILQRPLDGEEEASDQGYTRVQITQPPDDGVVRTNTGEVQVAVTTEPALQQGEDHRIRLLLDGQAMGSGAGNRFALSQVDPGTHTLRAEVIDADGTVLQRSEESRFHLQRTTVRQQTRPRDG
;
A
#
# COMPACT_ATOMS: atom_id res chain seq x y z
N MET A 1 -55.03 19.33 -10.09
CA MET A 1 -53.88 20.21 -9.78
C MET A 1 -52.68 19.34 -9.45
N ARG A 2 -51.58 19.53 -10.18
CA ARG A 2 -50.31 18.82 -10.03
C ARG A 2 -49.54 19.40 -8.83
N ARG A 3 -49.00 18.57 -7.95
CA ARG A 3 -47.98 18.97 -6.98
C ARG A 3 -46.76 18.06 -7.17
N PRO A 4 -45.64 18.57 -7.72
CA PRO A 4 -44.43 17.81 -7.92
C PRO A 4 -43.63 17.80 -6.62
N THR A 5 -43.81 16.77 -5.79
CA THR A 5 -42.94 16.50 -4.64
C THR A 5 -42.00 15.35 -5.00
N ALA A 6 -41.06 15.59 -5.91
CA ALA A 6 -40.08 14.60 -6.33
C ALA A 6 -38.66 15.19 -6.43
N LEU A 7 -38.34 16.22 -5.64
CA LEU A 7 -37.09 16.97 -5.79
C LEU A 7 -35.97 16.74 -4.74
N PRO A 8 -36.16 16.15 -3.53
CA PRO A 8 -35.00 15.93 -2.67
C PRO A 8 -34.32 14.56 -2.92
N MET A 9 -34.92 13.67 -3.71
CA MET A 9 -34.43 12.30 -3.91
C MET A 9 -33.45 12.15 -5.08
N LEU A 10 -33.16 13.24 -5.81
CA LEU A 10 -32.24 13.24 -6.96
C LEU A 10 -30.79 13.55 -6.55
N LEU A 11 -30.54 14.06 -5.34
CA LEU A 11 -29.20 14.55 -4.97
C LEU A 11 -28.27 13.50 -4.34
N LEU A 12 -28.74 12.28 -4.06
CA LEU A 12 -27.96 11.27 -3.30
C LEU A 12 -27.25 10.23 -4.20
N ALA A 13 -27.34 10.35 -5.52
CA ALA A 13 -26.93 9.29 -6.45
C ALA A 13 -25.50 9.42 -7.03
N LEU A 14 -24.64 10.29 -6.49
CA LEU A 14 -23.34 10.61 -7.12
C LEU A 14 -22.08 10.34 -6.27
N ALA A 15 -22.12 9.37 -5.36
CA ALA A 15 -20.91 8.89 -4.68
C ALA A 15 -20.35 7.65 -5.42
N LEU A 16 -19.53 7.89 -6.46
CA LEU A 16 -18.75 6.81 -7.09
C LEU A 16 -17.48 6.56 -6.25
N PRO A 17 -17.12 5.29 -5.98
CA PRO A 17 -15.85 4.97 -5.34
C PRO A 17 -14.71 5.30 -6.30
N VAL A 18 -13.84 6.23 -5.92
CA VAL A 18 -12.57 6.46 -6.61
C VAL A 18 -11.64 5.30 -6.24
N GLN A 19 -11.15 4.60 -7.25
CA GLN A 19 -10.16 3.53 -7.07
C GLN A 19 -8.83 4.05 -7.59
N ALA A 20 -7.88 4.21 -6.70
CA ALA A 20 -6.51 4.56 -7.05
C ALA A 20 -5.80 3.29 -7.52
N GLU A 21 -5.34 3.26 -8.78
CA GLU A 21 -4.60 2.15 -9.37
C GLU A 21 -3.10 2.46 -9.31
N ILE A 22 -2.37 1.82 -8.39
CA ILE A 22 -0.93 2.07 -8.17
C ILE A 22 -0.10 1.24 -9.16
N TYR A 23 0.76 1.89 -9.96
CA TYR A 23 1.68 1.26 -10.92
C TYR A 23 3.09 1.10 -10.34
N ARG A 24 3.85 0.12 -10.85
CA ARG A 24 5.23 -0.19 -10.44
C ARG A 24 6.17 -0.10 -11.62
N TRP A 25 7.35 0.50 -11.43
CA TRP A 25 8.48 0.33 -12.34
C TRP A 25 9.79 0.15 -11.59
N THR A 26 10.77 -0.45 -12.26
CA THR A 26 12.15 -0.53 -11.77
C THR A 26 12.93 0.60 -12.42
N ASP A 27 13.58 1.45 -11.63
CA ASP A 27 14.43 2.53 -12.14
C ASP A 27 15.78 2.01 -12.66
N ALA A 28 16.55 2.87 -13.33
CA ALA A 28 17.86 2.53 -13.90
C ALA A 28 18.90 2.13 -12.82
N GLU A 29 18.64 2.46 -11.56
CA GLU A 29 19.47 2.13 -10.39
C GLU A 29 19.07 0.82 -9.71
N GLY A 30 18.11 0.07 -10.27
CA GLY A 30 17.67 -1.22 -9.73
C GLY A 30 16.77 -1.10 -8.50
N ARG A 31 16.22 0.08 -8.20
CA ARG A 31 15.24 0.28 -7.14
C ARG A 31 13.84 0.11 -7.70
N THR A 32 12.98 -0.52 -6.90
CA THR A 32 11.58 -0.66 -7.26
C THR A 32 10.79 0.54 -6.77
N VAL A 33 10.22 1.29 -7.71
CA VAL A 33 9.42 2.50 -7.49
C VAL A 33 7.95 2.20 -7.76
N TYR A 34 7.06 2.72 -6.90
CA TYR A 34 5.62 2.57 -7.03
C TYR A 34 4.95 3.95 -7.10
N GLY A 35 4.06 4.18 -8.05
CA GLY A 35 3.36 5.46 -8.27
C GLY A 35 2.18 5.33 -9.24
N ASP A 36 1.28 6.32 -9.22
CA ASP A 36 -0.04 6.30 -9.89
C ASP A 36 0.00 6.73 -11.40
N THR A 37 1.18 6.93 -12.01
CA THR A 37 1.23 7.32 -13.45
C THR A 37 2.49 6.83 -14.15
N PRO A 38 2.39 5.88 -15.11
CA PRO A 38 3.50 5.51 -15.97
C PRO A 38 3.75 6.60 -17.04
N PRO A 39 5.01 6.84 -17.47
CA PRO A 39 5.27 7.58 -18.70
C PRO A 39 4.62 6.86 -19.90
N GLU A 40 4.19 7.63 -20.90
CA GLU A 40 3.35 7.14 -22.00
C GLU A 40 3.85 5.82 -22.64
N GLY A 41 3.03 4.76 -22.60
CA GLY A 41 3.27 3.53 -23.35
C GLY A 41 3.19 2.18 -22.61
N VAL A 42 2.70 2.10 -21.36
CA VAL A 42 2.62 0.83 -20.60
C VAL A 42 1.17 0.43 -20.34
N GLU A 43 0.80 -0.81 -20.69
CA GLU A 43 -0.55 -1.35 -20.50
C GLU A 43 -0.90 -1.54 -19.01
N ALA A 44 -2.06 -1.00 -18.64
CA ALA A 44 -2.64 -1.00 -17.31
C ALA A 44 -3.86 -1.93 -17.25
N ALA A 45 -3.85 -2.92 -16.35
CA ALA A 45 -5.00 -3.79 -16.09
C ALA A 45 -5.83 -3.27 -14.92
N ARG A 46 -7.10 -2.96 -15.19
CA ARG A 46 -8.02 -2.32 -14.25
C ARG A 46 -8.52 -3.26 -13.17
N VAL A 47 -8.64 -2.79 -11.93
CA VAL A 47 -9.37 -3.49 -10.87
C VAL A 47 -10.57 -2.63 -10.46
N ARG A 48 -11.78 -3.21 -10.58
CA ARG A 48 -13.03 -2.63 -10.05
C ARG A 48 -13.34 -3.23 -8.67
N VAL A 49 -13.18 -2.44 -7.64
CA VAL A 49 -13.88 -2.43 -6.36
C VAL A 49 -15.31 -1.92 -6.58
N ASP A 50 -16.24 -2.85 -6.64
CA ASP A 50 -17.65 -2.59 -6.34
C ASP A 50 -18.09 -3.63 -5.32
N ALA A 51 -18.60 -3.16 -4.19
CA ALA A 51 -19.48 -3.92 -3.30
C ALA A 51 -20.68 -3.00 -2.97
N PRO A 52 -21.84 -3.50 -2.53
CA PRO A 52 -22.21 -4.89 -2.24
C PRO A 52 -23.59 -5.28 -2.82
N ALA A 53 -23.78 -6.54 -3.22
CA ALA A 53 -25.03 -7.28 -3.04
C ALA A 53 -24.92 -8.65 -3.72
N ALA A 54 -25.45 -9.65 -3.03
CA ALA A 54 -25.46 -11.05 -3.40
C ALA A 54 -26.00 -11.32 -4.82
N THR A 55 -25.40 -12.29 -5.51
CA THR A 55 -26.00 -13.62 -5.80
C THR A 55 -25.25 -14.33 -6.94
N THR A 56 -24.63 -15.49 -6.62
CA THR A 56 -24.24 -16.64 -7.47
C THR A 56 -23.13 -16.49 -8.55
N PRO A 57 -22.50 -17.60 -9.01
CA PRO A 57 -21.96 -18.77 -8.30
C PRO A 57 -20.54 -19.14 -8.80
N GLY A 58 -19.68 -19.70 -7.95
CA GLY A 58 -18.51 -20.45 -8.45
C GLY A 58 -17.17 -20.26 -7.75
N LEU A 59 -17.14 -20.06 -6.44
CA LEU A 59 -15.93 -20.38 -5.67
C LEU A 59 -16.28 -21.45 -4.60
N PRO A 60 -15.43 -22.47 -4.41
CA PRO A 60 -15.62 -23.46 -3.36
C PRO A 60 -15.75 -22.74 -2.00
N GLU A 61 -16.84 -23.02 -1.30
CA GLU A 61 -17.21 -22.38 -0.03
C GLU A 61 -16.14 -22.53 1.08
N ALA A 62 -15.19 -23.43 0.89
CA ALA A 62 -14.03 -23.62 1.76
C ALA A 62 -13.06 -22.42 1.76
N GLU A 63 -12.98 -21.66 0.67
CA GLU A 63 -12.01 -20.55 0.52
C GLU A 63 -12.57 -19.22 1.04
N ALA A 64 -13.87 -18.98 0.82
CA ALA A 64 -14.58 -17.82 1.36
C ALA A 64 -14.70 -17.84 2.89
N ARG A 65 -14.82 -19.03 3.50
CA ARG A 65 -14.88 -19.15 4.97
C ARG A 65 -13.52 -18.93 5.65
N ARG A 66 -12.39 -19.16 4.98
CA ARG A 66 -11.06 -18.86 5.58
C ARG A 66 -10.76 -17.36 5.65
N ILE A 67 -11.24 -16.58 4.68
CA ILE A 67 -11.02 -15.13 4.64
C ILE A 67 -11.90 -14.41 5.67
N LEU A 68 -13.13 -14.90 5.90
CA LEU A 68 -14.09 -14.31 6.85
C LEU A 68 -13.91 -14.76 8.31
N GLN A 69 -13.06 -15.76 8.56
CA GLN A 69 -12.80 -16.27 9.92
C GLN A 69 -11.41 -15.93 10.47
N ARG A 70 -10.62 -15.08 9.79
CA ARG A 70 -9.37 -14.62 10.39
C ARG A 70 -9.72 -13.68 11.55
N PRO A 71 -9.43 -14.05 12.80
CA PRO A 71 -9.56 -13.11 13.89
C PRO A 71 -8.61 -11.94 13.60
N LEU A 72 -9.14 -10.73 13.61
CA LEU A 72 -8.36 -9.57 14.08
C LEU A 72 -8.07 -9.91 15.54
N ASP A 73 -6.80 -9.94 15.94
CA ASP A 73 -6.26 -10.47 17.20
C ASP A 73 -5.71 -11.90 17.05
N GLY A 74 -4.40 -11.97 16.80
CA GLY A 74 -3.67 -13.21 16.56
C GLY A 74 -2.22 -12.91 16.29
N GLU A 75 -1.53 -12.42 17.33
CA GLU A 75 -0.09 -12.59 17.51
C GLU A 75 0.38 -13.97 16.99
N GLU A 76 1.49 -13.94 16.27
CA GLU A 76 2.43 -15.05 16.08
C GLU A 76 1.88 -16.37 15.49
N GLU A 77 1.82 -16.46 14.16
CA GLU A 77 2.31 -17.67 13.48
C GLU A 77 3.06 -17.25 12.21
N ALA A 78 4.34 -16.91 12.41
CA ALA A 78 5.36 -17.06 11.38
C ALA A 78 5.42 -18.55 11.03
N SER A 79 5.18 -18.91 9.77
CA SER A 79 5.44 -20.28 9.36
C SER A 79 6.95 -20.52 9.45
N ASP A 80 7.35 -21.72 9.89
CA ASP A 80 8.74 -22.17 10.09
C ASP A 80 9.55 -22.30 8.77
N GLN A 81 9.19 -21.54 7.73
CA GLN A 81 9.74 -21.56 6.37
C GLN A 81 11.01 -20.67 6.24
N GLY A 82 11.88 -20.73 7.24
CA GLY A 82 13.29 -20.36 7.08
C GLY A 82 13.68 -18.91 7.35
N TYR A 83 12.76 -17.97 7.62
CA TYR A 83 13.12 -16.60 8.03
C TYR A 83 12.92 -16.37 9.52
N THR A 84 14.02 -16.16 10.23
CA THR A 84 14.05 -15.90 11.68
C THR A 84 13.83 -14.43 12.02
N ARG A 85 14.14 -13.51 11.09
CA ARG A 85 13.94 -12.07 11.30
C ARG A 85 13.53 -11.38 10.00
N VAL A 86 12.55 -10.48 10.11
CA VAL A 86 12.21 -9.48 9.09
C VAL A 86 11.99 -8.16 9.82
N GLN A 87 12.72 -7.11 9.46
CA GLN A 87 12.67 -5.83 10.16
C GLN A 87 12.68 -4.66 9.19
N ILE A 88 11.83 -3.67 9.45
CA ILE A 88 11.88 -2.37 8.78
C ILE A 88 12.93 -1.52 9.49
N THR A 89 13.90 -1.02 8.74
CA THR A 89 15.02 -0.19 9.25
C THR A 89 14.92 1.26 8.81
N GLN A 90 14.13 1.53 7.77
CA GLN A 90 13.82 2.88 7.32
C GLN A 90 12.37 2.93 6.82
N PRO A 91 11.60 3.99 7.15
CA PRO A 91 11.89 4.96 8.21
C PRO A 91 12.08 4.26 9.58
N PRO A 92 12.84 4.86 10.51
CA PRO A 92 12.94 4.33 11.86
C PRO A 92 11.56 4.41 12.54
N ASP A 93 11.32 3.53 13.50
CA ASP A 93 10.09 3.54 14.28
C ASP A 93 9.89 4.87 15.02
N ASP A 94 8.64 5.34 15.02
CA ASP A 94 8.20 6.71 15.36
C ASP A 94 9.00 7.84 14.66
N GLY A 95 9.63 7.53 13.53
CA GLY A 95 10.44 8.47 12.76
C GLY A 95 9.62 9.53 12.03
N VAL A 96 10.24 10.68 11.75
CA VAL A 96 9.61 11.76 10.96
C VAL A 96 10.21 11.83 9.56
N VAL A 97 9.37 11.64 8.53
CA VAL A 97 9.71 11.81 7.12
C VAL A 97 9.19 13.15 6.64
N ARG A 98 10.07 14.01 6.12
CA ARG A 98 9.69 15.31 5.55
C ARG A 98 9.87 15.27 4.05
N THR A 99 8.77 15.45 3.31
CA THR A 99 8.78 15.42 1.85
C THR A 99 7.73 16.37 1.29
N ASN A 100 8.00 16.95 0.12
CA ASN A 100 7.03 17.74 -0.64
C ASN A 100 6.26 16.88 -1.66
N THR A 101 6.80 15.75 -2.08
CA THR A 101 6.24 14.86 -3.11
C THR A 101 5.45 13.67 -2.56
N GLY A 102 5.54 13.41 -1.25
CA GLY A 102 4.95 12.20 -0.67
C GLY A 102 5.78 10.94 -0.94
N GLU A 103 7.06 11.09 -1.32
CA GLU A 103 7.99 9.97 -1.46
C GLU A 103 8.52 9.53 -0.10
N VAL A 104 8.44 8.22 0.19
CA VAL A 104 8.98 7.60 1.40
C VAL A 104 9.89 6.44 1.01
N GLN A 105 11.14 6.51 1.46
CA GLN A 105 12.10 5.43 1.25
C GLN A 105 12.00 4.41 2.37
N VAL A 106 11.73 3.16 2.00
CA VAL A 106 11.59 2.03 2.92
C VAL A 106 12.75 1.07 2.74
N ALA A 107 13.38 0.68 3.85
CA ALA A 107 14.45 -0.32 3.86
C ALA A 107 14.10 -1.46 4.81
N VAL A 108 14.26 -2.69 4.34
CA VAL A 108 13.94 -3.92 5.08
C VAL A 108 15.20 -4.76 5.20
N THR A 109 15.36 -5.43 6.34
CA THR A 109 16.38 -6.45 6.56
C THR A 109 15.69 -7.78 6.83
N THR A 110 16.27 -8.86 6.30
CA THR A 110 15.79 -10.23 6.55
C THR A 110 16.96 -11.09 7.00
N GLU A 111 16.72 -12.01 7.93
CA GLU A 111 17.65 -13.07 8.30
C GLU A 111 16.94 -14.43 8.12
N PRO A 112 17.47 -15.33 7.28
CA PRO A 112 18.57 -15.13 6.33
C PRO A 112 18.20 -14.08 5.25
N ALA A 113 19.18 -13.74 4.42
CA ALA A 113 18.95 -12.84 3.29
C ALA A 113 17.84 -13.40 2.38
N LEU A 114 17.06 -12.50 1.77
CA LEU A 114 15.92 -12.87 0.92
C LEU A 114 16.34 -13.87 -0.16
N GLN A 115 15.72 -15.05 -0.14
CA GLN A 115 16.00 -16.18 -1.02
C GLN A 115 15.37 -15.96 -2.40
N GLN A 116 15.94 -15.02 -3.15
CA GLN A 116 15.47 -14.68 -4.50
C GLN A 116 15.56 -15.85 -5.50
N GLY A 117 16.41 -16.85 -5.23
CA GLY A 117 16.50 -18.08 -6.04
C GLY A 117 15.28 -19.00 -5.90
N GLU A 118 14.45 -18.80 -4.88
CA GLU A 118 13.17 -19.49 -4.66
C GLU A 118 11.98 -18.57 -4.96
N ASP A 119 12.22 -17.48 -5.72
CA ASP A 119 11.21 -16.46 -6.06
C ASP A 119 10.54 -15.78 -4.85
N HIS A 120 11.20 -15.81 -3.69
CA HIS A 120 10.74 -15.10 -2.49
C HIS A 120 10.80 -13.58 -2.70
N ARG A 121 9.76 -12.88 -2.24
CA ARG A 121 9.62 -11.42 -2.40
C ARG A 121 9.24 -10.78 -1.08
N ILE A 122 9.55 -9.51 -0.91
CA ILE A 122 9.03 -8.70 0.20
C ILE A 122 7.83 -7.92 -0.31
N ARG A 123 6.69 -8.05 0.36
CA ARG A 123 5.49 -7.22 0.21
C ARG A 123 5.45 -6.17 1.31
N LEU A 124 5.23 -4.91 0.95
CA LEU A 124 5.03 -3.82 1.89
C LEU A 124 3.55 -3.52 2.09
N LEU A 125 3.16 -3.30 3.33
CA LEU A 125 1.85 -2.82 3.73
C LEU A 125 2.00 -1.47 4.40
N LEU A 126 1.16 -0.52 4.01
CA LEU A 126 1.00 0.79 4.63
C LEU A 126 -0.45 0.87 5.14
N ASP A 127 -0.63 1.07 6.43
CA ASP A 127 -1.94 1.10 7.10
C ASP A 127 -2.80 -0.15 6.82
N GLY A 128 -2.13 -1.30 6.68
CA GLY A 128 -2.77 -2.58 6.33
C GLY A 128 -3.06 -2.77 4.84
N GLN A 129 -2.83 -1.76 3.99
CA GLN A 129 -2.99 -1.85 2.55
C GLN A 129 -1.68 -2.24 1.87
N ALA A 130 -1.71 -3.26 1.00
CA ALA A 130 -0.53 -3.66 0.23
C ALA A 130 -0.14 -2.58 -0.78
N MET A 131 1.08 -2.06 -0.66
CA MET A 131 1.63 -1.01 -1.53
C MET A 131 2.42 -1.59 -2.72
N GLY A 132 2.88 -2.84 -2.60
CA GLY A 132 3.67 -3.49 -3.63
C GLY A 132 4.53 -4.64 -3.10
N SER A 133 5.16 -5.39 -4.00
CA SER A 133 6.13 -6.43 -3.62
C SER A 133 7.32 -6.51 -4.58
N GLY A 134 8.51 -6.81 -4.08
CA GLY A 134 9.73 -6.88 -4.88
C GLY A 134 10.77 -7.85 -4.33
N ALA A 135 11.72 -8.24 -5.19
CA ALA A 135 12.84 -9.10 -4.83
C ALA A 135 14.00 -8.33 -4.15
N GLY A 136 13.93 -7.00 -4.13
CA GLY A 136 14.86 -6.15 -3.39
C GLY A 136 14.41 -5.91 -1.95
N ASN A 137 15.29 -5.31 -1.16
CA ASN A 137 15.02 -4.93 0.23
C ASN A 137 14.89 -3.41 0.43
N ARG A 138 14.89 -2.65 -0.66
CA ARG A 138 14.69 -1.20 -0.68
C ARG A 138 13.55 -0.85 -1.62
N PHE A 139 12.67 0.03 -1.17
CA PHE A 139 11.44 0.39 -1.84
C PHE A 139 11.22 1.90 -1.75
N ALA A 140 10.70 2.49 -2.82
CA ALA A 140 10.21 3.86 -2.81
C ALA A 140 8.69 3.84 -2.91
N LEU A 141 8.02 4.26 -1.84
CA LEU A 141 6.58 4.55 -1.85
C LEU A 141 6.39 5.97 -2.36
N SER A 142 5.45 6.17 -3.26
CA SER A 142 5.07 7.51 -3.73
C SER A 142 3.63 7.82 -3.33
N GLN A 143 3.28 9.11 -3.35
CA GLN A 143 1.92 9.59 -3.05
C GLN A 143 1.43 9.20 -1.64
N VAL A 144 2.35 9.07 -0.68
CA VAL A 144 1.97 8.88 0.73
C VAL A 144 1.44 10.20 1.27
N ASP A 145 0.23 10.16 1.81
CA ASP A 145 -0.41 11.32 2.41
C ASP A 145 0.36 11.82 3.65
N PRO A 146 0.28 13.11 4.00
CA PRO A 146 0.82 13.59 5.27
C PRO A 146 -0.01 13.07 6.43
N GLY A 147 0.64 12.55 7.47
CA GLY A 147 -0.05 11.93 8.58
C GLY A 147 0.83 10.98 9.37
N THR A 148 0.19 10.20 10.23
CA THR A 148 0.83 9.06 10.91
C THR A 148 0.42 7.80 10.18
N HIS A 149 1.40 6.96 9.86
CA HIS A 149 1.19 5.73 9.13
C HIS A 149 1.88 4.56 9.83
N THR A 150 1.36 3.37 9.59
CA THR A 150 1.93 2.11 10.07
C THR A 150 2.47 1.32 8.88
N LEU A 151 3.74 0.91 8.95
CA LEU A 151 4.38 0.04 7.97
C LEU A 151 4.52 -1.38 8.51
N ARG A 152 4.34 -2.36 7.62
CA ARG A 152 4.64 -3.77 7.86
C ARG A 152 5.26 -4.37 6.60
N ALA A 153 6.29 -5.19 6.78
CA ALA A 153 6.88 -5.97 5.70
C ALA A 153 6.50 -7.45 5.86
N GLU A 154 6.14 -8.09 4.76
CA GLU A 154 5.86 -9.52 4.70
C GLU A 154 6.80 -10.17 3.69
N VAL A 155 7.45 -11.26 4.05
CA VAL A 155 8.12 -12.13 3.08
C VAL A 155 7.09 -13.11 2.56
N ILE A 156 6.95 -13.15 1.23
CA ILE A 156 6.01 -14.02 0.53
C ILE A 156 6.75 -14.96 -0.43
N ASP A 157 6.21 -16.16 -0.62
CA ASP A 157 6.68 -17.10 -1.65
C ASP A 157 6.16 -16.74 -3.06
N ALA A 158 6.48 -17.59 -4.03
CA ALA A 158 6.04 -17.45 -5.42
C ALA A 158 4.50 -17.47 -5.57
N ASP A 159 3.81 -18.19 -4.69
CA ASP A 159 2.35 -18.34 -4.66
C ASP A 159 1.65 -17.20 -3.90
N GLY A 160 2.42 -16.32 -3.25
CA GLY A 160 1.93 -15.20 -2.46
C GLY A 160 1.58 -15.56 -1.01
N THR A 161 1.94 -16.77 -0.57
CA THR A 161 1.81 -17.20 0.83
C THR A 161 2.79 -16.42 1.69
N VAL A 162 2.32 -15.90 2.83
CA VAL A 162 3.18 -15.18 3.77
C VAL A 162 4.00 -16.18 4.58
N LEU A 163 5.31 -16.14 4.39
CA LEU A 163 6.28 -16.96 5.10
C LEU A 163 6.65 -16.35 6.46
N GLN A 164 6.83 -15.03 6.50
CA GLN A 164 7.22 -14.28 7.70
C GLN A 164 6.75 -12.82 7.64
N ARG A 165 6.58 -12.18 8.79
CA ARG A 165 6.20 -10.76 8.93
C ARG A 165 7.18 -10.01 9.82
N SER A 166 7.34 -8.73 9.56
CA SER A 166 7.95 -7.82 10.54
C SER A 166 6.96 -7.44 11.64
N GLU A 167 7.50 -6.92 12.73
CA GLU A 167 6.76 -6.02 13.61
C GLU A 167 6.25 -4.80 12.83
N GLU A 168 5.21 -4.17 13.36
CA GLU A 168 4.71 -2.91 12.83
C GLU A 168 5.64 -1.77 13.23
N SER A 169 5.94 -0.90 12.28
CA SER A 169 6.75 0.29 12.49
C SER A 169 5.93 1.53 12.16
N ARG A 170 5.82 2.46 13.09
CA ARG A 170 5.08 3.72 12.88
C ARG A 170 6.01 4.79 12.35
N PHE A 171 5.50 5.66 11.48
CA PHE A 171 6.21 6.88 11.10
C PHE A 171 5.24 8.04 10.85
N HIS A 172 5.80 9.25 10.83
CA HIS A 172 5.05 10.49 10.62
C HIS A 172 5.53 11.20 9.36
N LEU A 173 4.65 11.38 8.39
CA LEU A 173 4.92 12.14 7.18
C LEU A 173 4.47 13.60 7.34
N GLN A 174 5.39 14.54 7.11
CA GLN A 174 5.11 15.98 7.12
C GLN A 174 5.37 16.58 5.74
N ARG A 175 4.39 17.35 5.25
CA ARG A 175 4.54 18.13 4.01
C ARG A 175 5.18 19.49 4.31
N THR A 176 6.37 19.72 3.78
CA THR A 176 7.03 21.03 3.90
C THR A 176 6.51 21.96 2.80
N THR A 177 5.73 22.97 3.17
CA THR A 177 5.35 24.05 2.25
C THR A 177 6.42 25.13 2.23
N VAL A 178 7.02 25.41 1.08
CA VAL A 178 7.89 26.59 0.92
C VAL A 178 6.99 27.82 0.79
N ARG A 179 6.99 28.70 1.81
CA ARG A 179 6.35 30.02 1.70
C ARG A 179 7.26 30.92 0.87
N GLN A 180 6.87 31.28 -0.34
CA GLN A 180 7.54 32.34 -1.10
C GLN A 180 7.30 33.67 -0.40
N GLN A 181 8.33 34.23 0.24
CA GLN A 181 8.32 35.62 0.67
C GLN A 181 8.62 36.49 -0.55
N THR A 182 7.57 37.00 -1.20
CA THR A 182 7.74 38.10 -2.16
C THR A 182 8.16 39.34 -1.39
N ARG A 183 9.44 39.72 -1.47
CA ARG A 183 9.88 41.04 -0.99
C ARG A 183 9.27 42.11 -1.89
N PRO A 184 8.60 43.16 -1.35
CA PRO A 184 8.25 44.33 -2.14
C PRO A 184 9.53 44.93 -2.69
N ARG A 185 9.56 45.19 -4.00
CA ARG A 185 10.61 45.95 -4.65
C ARG A 185 10.27 47.43 -4.39
N ASP A 186 10.86 48.00 -3.34
CA ASP A 186 10.78 49.46 -3.16
C ASP A 186 11.45 50.14 -4.36
N GLY A 187 10.77 51.17 -4.88
CA GLY A 187 11.04 51.84 -6.15
C GLY A 187 12.22 52.78 -6.18
#